data_AF-A0A519MBY3-F1
#
_entry.id   AF-A0A519MBY3-F1
#
_cell.length_a   1.000
_cell.length_b   1.000
_cell.length_c   1.000
_cell.angle_alpha   90.00
_cell.angle_beta   90.00
_cell.angle_gamma   90.00
#
_symmetry.space_group_name_H-M   'P 1'
#
loop_
_entity.id
_entity.type
_entity.pdbx_description
1 polymer ?
#
loop_
_entity_poly.entity_id
_entity_poly.type
_entity_poly.pdbx_seq_one_letter_code
_entity_poly.pdbx_strand_id
1 'polypeptide(L)'
;TAEVGSMAPASTPDVEKGQERLTFVQIPQNLTRFFEITRKDRVVFVPIEEIVRANLPKLFRNVEIVSADLLRITRNGDFTLEESEDIDSNFIKEIQLGLKTRKRGRVVRVEVEPDASSYLMGILRERWNIDNGNIFVIPGLLDLKGLNQILRYPSFRGKGSKLPAPVAPLSLPDGAEENMFEYLKHHDVLLHHPYNSIEPVVRLLERAAEDPQVLGIKQTIYRLAEDSRVTAALLKAAENGKHVSVLFEVKARFDEERNIREGARLEKAGCFVIYGVGKYKTHTKMLMIIRKEGEKVTRYVHIGSGNYNEQTSRLYTDLSMLTTNDTYGHDVSEFFNVITGHSQPDDYEYLITAPKDMRQQLIHLVRE
;
A
#
# COMPACT_ATOMS: atom_id res chain seq x y z
N THR A 1 -22.86 -0.28 -3.75
CA THR A 1 -23.87 -1.22 -3.19
C THR A 1 -25.19 -0.50 -3.07
N ALA A 2 -26.26 -1.08 -3.60
CA ALA A 2 -27.59 -0.50 -3.62
C ALA A 2 -28.29 -0.67 -2.26
N GLU A 3 -28.76 0.42 -1.68
CA GLU A 3 -29.80 0.41 -0.63
C GLU A 3 -31.02 1.12 -1.22
N VAL A 4 -32.02 0.33 -1.61
CA VAL A 4 -33.36 0.85 -1.88
C VAL A 4 -34.05 0.92 -0.52
N GLY A 5 -34.14 2.12 0.03
CA GLY A 5 -34.91 2.39 1.23
C GLY A 5 -35.97 3.43 0.90
N SER A 6 -37.21 3.00 0.68
CA SER A 6 -38.36 3.89 0.73
C SER A 6 -38.92 3.87 2.15
N MET A 7 -38.92 5.00 2.84
CA MET A 7 -39.75 5.20 4.03
C MET A 7 -40.78 6.26 3.72
N ALA A 8 -42.05 5.93 3.95
CA ALA A 8 -43.18 6.85 3.97
C ALA A 8 -43.62 7.06 5.43
N PRO A 9 -43.90 8.29 5.89
CA PRO A 9 -44.69 8.50 7.09
C PRO A 9 -46.18 8.52 6.75
N ALA A 10 -47.00 8.01 7.66
CA ALA A 10 -48.44 7.86 7.48
C ALA A 10 -49.24 9.15 7.75
N SER A 11 -50.13 9.44 6.79
CA SER A 11 -51.44 10.09 6.85
C SER A 11 -51.64 11.53 7.38
N THR A 12 -52.05 12.43 6.47
CA THR A 12 -53.38 13.09 6.46
C THR A 12 -53.67 13.64 5.03
N PRO A 13 -54.94 13.72 4.59
CA PRO A 13 -55.28 13.98 3.19
C PRO A 13 -55.50 15.48 2.94
N ASP A 14 -54.77 16.05 1.99
CA ASP A 14 -55.29 16.86 0.87
C ASP A 14 -54.19 17.73 0.23
N VAL A 15 -54.26 17.80 -1.10
CA VAL A 15 -53.27 18.27 -2.09
C VAL A 15 -52.16 17.24 -2.36
N GLU A 16 -52.28 16.49 -3.47
CA GLU A 16 -51.20 15.64 -4.02
C GLU A 16 -50.00 16.51 -4.43
N LYS A 17 -49.22 16.94 -3.45
CA LYS A 17 -47.81 17.32 -3.66
C LYS A 17 -47.11 16.04 -4.10
N GLY A 18 -46.60 16.03 -5.33
CA GLY A 18 -45.78 14.92 -5.84
C GLY A 18 -44.74 14.53 -4.79
N GLN A 19 -44.75 13.26 -4.39
CA GLN A 19 -43.85 12.77 -3.36
C GLN A 19 -42.42 12.82 -3.90
N GLU A 20 -41.62 13.78 -3.43
CA GLU A 20 -40.19 13.89 -3.78
C GLU A 20 -39.47 12.61 -3.34
N ARG A 21 -38.73 12.00 -4.27
CA ARG A 21 -37.99 10.76 -4.02
C ARG A 21 -36.51 10.98 -4.27
N LEU A 22 -35.70 10.56 -3.32
CA LEU A 22 -34.25 10.57 -3.44
C LEU A 22 -33.77 9.27 -4.08
N THR A 23 -33.00 9.36 -5.17
CA THR A 23 -32.29 8.21 -5.76
C THR A 23 -30.81 8.52 -5.95
N PHE A 24 -29.94 7.55 -5.64
CA PHE A 24 -28.51 7.64 -5.90
C PHE A 24 -28.15 6.91 -7.19
N VAL A 25 -27.47 7.61 -8.08
CA VAL A 25 -26.81 7.00 -9.25
C VAL A 25 -25.32 6.85 -8.92
N GLN A 26 -24.83 5.61 -8.87
CA GLN A 26 -23.41 5.35 -8.61
C GLN A 26 -22.63 5.50 -9.91
N ILE A 27 -21.63 6.39 -9.91
CA ILE A 27 -20.69 6.48 -11.02
C ILE A 27 -19.79 5.23 -11.00
N PRO A 28 -19.78 4.41 -12.08
CA PRO A 28 -19.05 3.16 -12.12
C PRO A 28 -17.53 3.39 -12.10
N GLN A 29 -16.82 2.75 -11.16
CA GLN A 29 -15.36 2.87 -11.02
C GLN A 29 -14.57 1.98 -11.98
N ASN A 30 -15.23 1.00 -12.60
CA ASN A 30 -14.62 0.09 -13.59
C ASN A 30 -14.63 0.67 -15.01
N LEU A 31 -15.16 1.87 -15.21
CA LEU A 31 -15.09 2.60 -16.47
C LEU A 31 -14.08 3.74 -16.36
N THR A 32 -13.55 4.18 -17.51
CA THR A 32 -12.74 5.40 -17.57
C THR A 32 -13.56 6.59 -17.10
N ARG A 33 -12.96 7.44 -16.27
CA ARG A 33 -13.65 8.62 -15.76
C ARG A 33 -13.81 9.70 -16.82
N PHE A 34 -12.79 9.92 -17.64
CA PHE A 34 -12.82 10.93 -18.71
C PHE A 34 -12.98 10.27 -20.07
N PHE A 35 -13.95 10.72 -20.85
CA PHE A 35 -14.14 10.32 -22.24
C PHE A 35 -13.54 11.38 -23.17
N GLU A 36 -12.91 10.91 -24.24
CA GLU A 36 -12.15 11.75 -25.15
C GLU A 36 -12.98 12.14 -26.36
N ILE A 37 -12.99 13.42 -26.70
CA ILE A 37 -13.60 13.93 -27.92
C ILE A 37 -12.58 14.80 -28.64
N THR A 38 -12.17 14.36 -29.82
CA THR A 38 -11.30 15.15 -30.70
C THR A 38 -12.15 16.16 -31.47
N ARG A 39 -11.87 17.45 -31.27
CA ARG A 39 -12.49 18.55 -32.03
C ARG A 39 -11.40 19.39 -32.68
N LYS A 40 -11.29 19.29 -34.01
CA LYS A 40 -10.27 19.98 -34.81
C LYS A 40 -8.86 19.70 -34.25
N ASP A 41 -8.22 20.71 -33.67
CA ASP A 41 -6.87 20.73 -33.11
C ASP A 41 -6.83 20.49 -31.59
N ARG A 42 -7.98 20.20 -30.95
CA ARG A 42 -8.08 20.04 -29.49
C ARG A 42 -8.66 18.69 -29.10
N VAL A 43 -8.14 18.14 -28.01
CA VAL A 43 -8.72 16.99 -27.32
C VAL A 43 -9.49 17.50 -26.11
N VAL A 44 -10.80 17.22 -26.07
CA VAL A 44 -11.68 17.59 -24.96
C VAL A 44 -11.93 16.33 -24.13
N PHE A 45 -11.71 16.44 -22.82
CA PHE A 45 -12.00 15.38 -21.86
C PHE A 45 -13.33 15.69 -21.17
N VAL A 46 -14.29 14.79 -21.28
CA VAL A 46 -15.62 14.93 -20.67
C VAL A 46 -15.72 13.94 -19.51
N PRO A 47 -15.95 14.40 -18.27
CA PRO A 47 -16.16 13.51 -17.14
C PRO A 47 -17.42 12.64 -17.32
N ILE A 48 -17.36 11.39 -16.89
CA ILE A 48 -18.47 10.43 -16.99
C ILE A 48 -19.69 10.89 -16.21
N GLU A 49 -19.49 11.59 -15.09
CA GLU A 49 -20.57 12.19 -14.30
C GLU A 49 -21.45 13.14 -15.14
N GLU A 50 -20.86 13.91 -16.05
CA GLU A 50 -21.61 14.80 -16.96
C GLU A 50 -22.38 14.02 -18.03
N ILE A 51 -21.80 12.93 -18.53
CA ILE A 51 -22.47 12.03 -19.48
C ILE A 51 -23.67 11.35 -18.81
N VAL A 52 -23.49 10.86 -17.59
CA VAL A 52 -24.57 10.26 -16.79
C VAL A 52 -25.65 11.30 -16.53
N ARG A 53 -25.28 12.51 -16.09
CA ARG A 53 -26.22 13.62 -15.82
C ARG A 53 -27.07 13.94 -17.06
N ALA A 54 -26.45 14.10 -18.23
CA ALA A 54 -27.14 14.38 -19.48
C ALA A 54 -28.08 13.24 -19.94
N ASN A 55 -27.89 12.02 -19.44
CA ASN A 55 -28.70 10.85 -19.78
C ASN A 55 -29.63 10.40 -18.65
N LEU A 56 -29.75 11.14 -17.54
CA LEU A 56 -30.69 10.84 -16.45
C LEU A 56 -32.14 10.63 -16.93
N PRO A 57 -32.67 11.42 -17.89
CA PRO A 57 -34.04 11.19 -18.40
C PRO A 57 -34.26 9.80 -19.03
N LYS A 58 -33.19 9.12 -19.47
CA LYS A 58 -33.28 7.75 -20.00
C LYS A 58 -33.34 6.70 -18.89
N LEU A 59 -32.68 6.97 -17.76
CA LEU A 59 -32.64 6.12 -16.58
C LEU A 59 -33.95 6.24 -15.77
N PHE A 60 -34.49 7.44 -15.69
CA PHE A 60 -35.66 7.79 -14.90
C PHE A 60 -36.82 8.16 -15.82
N ARG A 61 -37.55 7.15 -16.28
CA ARG A 61 -38.72 7.34 -17.15
C ARG A 61 -39.96 7.68 -16.32
N ASN A 62 -40.81 8.55 -16.85
CA ASN A 62 -42.09 8.94 -16.25
C ASN A 62 -41.96 9.56 -14.84
N VAL A 63 -40.81 10.17 -14.54
CA VAL A 63 -40.61 10.98 -13.33
C VAL A 63 -40.01 12.31 -13.73
N GLU A 64 -40.38 13.37 -13.01
CA GLU A 64 -39.77 14.69 -13.16
C GLU A 64 -38.49 14.74 -12.33
N ILE A 65 -37.38 15.14 -12.95
CA ILE A 65 -36.10 15.32 -12.26
C ILE A 65 -36.04 16.78 -11.81
N VAL A 66 -36.31 17.02 -10.52
CA VAL A 66 -36.31 18.37 -9.92
C VAL A 66 -34.89 18.88 -9.70
N SER A 67 -33.99 18.02 -9.21
CA SER A 67 -32.56 18.31 -9.10
C SER A 67 -31.73 17.07 -9.37
N ALA A 68 -30.49 17.28 -9.79
CA ALA A 68 -29.47 16.25 -9.86
C ALA A 68 -28.18 16.87 -9.34
N ASP A 69 -27.65 16.34 -8.24
CA ASP A 69 -26.53 16.93 -7.53
C ASP A 69 -25.38 15.92 -7.45
N LEU A 70 -24.19 16.32 -7.90
CA LEU A 70 -22.99 15.50 -7.79
C LEU A 70 -22.39 15.62 -6.39
N LEU A 71 -22.15 14.46 -5.77
CA LEU A 71 -21.51 14.39 -4.47
C LEU A 71 -20.54 13.22 -4.38
N ARG A 72 -19.56 13.37 -3.49
CA ARG A 72 -18.59 12.36 -3.12
C ARG A 72 -18.55 12.23 -1.61
N ILE A 73 -18.60 10.98 -1.14
CA ILE A 73 -18.46 10.67 0.28
C ILE A 73 -17.09 10.09 0.57
N THR A 74 -16.54 10.46 1.73
CA THR A 74 -15.39 9.78 2.34
C THR A 74 -15.89 9.09 3.59
N ARG A 75 -15.58 7.80 3.72
CA ARG A 75 -15.92 6.99 4.90
C ARG A 75 -14.68 6.73 5.72
N ASN A 76 -14.85 6.64 7.04
CA ASN A 76 -13.78 6.17 7.90
C ASN A 76 -13.39 4.75 7.49
N GLY A 77 -12.09 4.54 7.31
CA GLY A 77 -11.52 3.24 6.97
C GLY A 77 -11.12 2.43 8.19
N ASP A 78 -11.12 3.03 9.38
CA ASP A 78 -10.67 2.38 10.60
C ASP A 78 -11.71 1.35 11.08
N PHE A 79 -11.24 0.14 11.32
CA PHE A 79 -11.91 -0.88 12.13
C PHE A 79 -10.99 -1.18 13.31
N THR A 80 -11.56 -1.22 14.52
CA THR A 80 -10.86 -1.73 15.70
C THR A 80 -10.84 -3.25 15.60
N LEU A 81 -9.65 -3.82 15.44
CA LEU A 81 -9.43 -5.24 15.70
C LEU A 81 -9.40 -5.41 17.22
N GLU A 82 -10.25 -6.27 17.76
CA GLU A 82 -10.08 -6.74 19.15
C GLU A 82 -8.87 -7.67 19.14
N GLU A 83 -7.79 -7.25 19.80
CA GLU A 83 -6.53 -8.00 19.80
C GLU A 83 -6.71 -9.31 20.57
N SER A 84 -6.83 -10.44 19.86
CA SER A 84 -6.70 -11.77 20.46
C SER A 84 -5.21 -12.17 20.53
N GLU A 85 -4.78 -12.72 21.66
CA GLU A 85 -3.39 -13.18 21.88
C GLU A 85 -3.02 -14.42 21.02
N ASP A 86 -4.01 -15.07 20.41
CA ASP A 86 -3.84 -16.26 19.55
C ASP A 86 -3.64 -15.86 18.08
N ILE A 87 -2.38 -15.68 17.72
CA ILE A 87 -1.94 -15.36 16.36
C ILE A 87 -1.86 -16.67 15.58
N ASP A 88 -2.75 -16.82 14.59
CA ASP A 88 -2.38 -17.23 13.22
C ASP A 88 -3.64 -17.48 12.38
N SER A 89 -4.66 -18.16 12.90
CA SER A 89 -5.88 -18.44 12.11
C SER A 89 -7.03 -17.44 12.32
N ASN A 90 -7.14 -16.82 13.50
CA ASN A 90 -8.24 -15.92 13.83
C ASN A 90 -7.96 -14.49 13.35
N PHE A 91 -6.72 -14.02 13.45
CA PHE A 91 -6.32 -12.68 13.04
C PHE A 91 -6.57 -12.39 11.54
N ILE A 92 -6.18 -13.30 10.65
CA ILE A 92 -6.42 -13.13 9.21
C ILE A 92 -7.92 -13.10 8.89
N LYS A 93 -8.72 -13.94 9.56
CA LYS A 93 -10.18 -13.96 9.40
C LYS A 93 -10.83 -12.66 9.90
N GLU A 94 -10.37 -12.13 11.02
CA GLU A 94 -10.83 -10.85 11.58
C GLU A 94 -10.50 -9.68 10.64
N ILE A 95 -9.29 -9.62 10.07
CA ILE A 95 -8.93 -8.63 9.06
C ILE A 95 -9.84 -8.74 7.84
N GLN A 96 -10.06 -9.96 7.32
CA GLN A 96 -10.98 -10.17 6.19
C GLN A 96 -12.42 -9.75 6.51
N LEU A 97 -12.88 -9.93 7.74
CA LEU A 97 -14.19 -9.47 8.20
C LEU A 97 -14.25 -7.93 8.30
N GLY A 98 -13.23 -7.31 8.89
CA GLY A 98 -13.09 -5.85 8.98
C GLY A 98 -13.03 -5.15 7.61
N LEU A 99 -12.35 -5.77 6.64
CA LEU A 99 -12.33 -5.29 5.26
C LEU A 99 -13.72 -5.28 4.62
N LYS A 100 -14.57 -6.27 4.92
CA LYS A 100 -15.96 -6.31 4.44
C LYS A 100 -16.82 -5.22 5.09
N THR A 101 -16.63 -4.94 6.38
CA THR A 101 -17.39 -3.90 7.09
C THR A 101 -16.93 -2.48 6.75
N ARG A 102 -15.68 -2.30 6.30
CA ARG A 102 -15.12 -1.00 5.89
C ARG A 102 -15.94 -0.28 4.82
N LYS A 103 -16.58 -1.00 3.89
CA LYS A 103 -17.49 -0.42 2.89
C LYS A 103 -18.75 0.22 3.52
N ARG A 104 -19.05 -0.09 4.79
CA ARG A 104 -20.16 0.45 5.58
C ARG A 104 -19.70 1.39 6.70
N GLY A 105 -18.41 1.78 6.73
CA GLY A 105 -17.86 2.69 7.74
C GLY A 105 -18.58 4.04 7.78
N ARG A 106 -18.52 4.73 8.93
CA ARG A 106 -19.16 6.04 9.15
C ARG A 106 -18.73 7.03 8.07
N VAL A 107 -19.66 7.83 7.54
CA VAL A 107 -19.31 8.94 6.64
C VAL A 107 -18.64 10.03 7.46
N VAL A 108 -17.43 10.43 7.07
CA VAL A 108 -16.63 11.46 7.76
C VAL A 108 -16.49 12.73 6.95
N ARG A 109 -16.77 12.68 5.65
CA ARG A 109 -16.73 13.85 4.77
C ARG A 109 -17.69 13.70 3.61
N VAL A 110 -18.37 14.79 3.25
CA VAL A 110 -19.14 14.92 2.02
C VAL A 110 -18.58 16.09 1.23
N GLU A 111 -18.16 15.85 0.00
CA GLU A 111 -17.83 16.87 -1.00
C GLU A 111 -19.01 16.96 -1.97
N VAL A 112 -19.52 18.16 -2.22
CA VAL A 112 -20.70 18.38 -3.08
C VAL A 112 -20.46 19.55 -4.00
N GLU A 113 -21.08 19.55 -5.17
CA GLU A 113 -21.05 20.69 -6.08
C GLU A 113 -21.80 21.92 -5.53
N PRO A 114 -21.57 23.12 -6.10
CA PRO A 114 -22.34 24.31 -5.74
C PRO A 114 -23.83 24.14 -6.03
N ASP A 115 -24.65 24.91 -5.31
CA ASP A 115 -26.11 24.98 -5.51
C ASP A 115 -26.87 23.65 -5.32
N ALA A 116 -26.24 22.69 -4.64
CA ALA A 116 -26.87 21.41 -4.35
C ALA A 116 -28.15 21.58 -3.52
N SER A 117 -29.17 20.77 -3.86
CA SER A 117 -30.49 20.86 -3.24
C SER A 117 -30.43 20.84 -1.70
N SER A 118 -30.99 21.87 -1.06
CA SER A 118 -31.05 21.96 0.41
C SER A 118 -31.87 20.83 1.02
N TYR A 119 -32.89 20.34 0.29
CA TYR A 119 -33.68 19.17 0.64
C TYR A 119 -32.83 17.90 0.67
N LEU A 120 -32.06 17.66 -0.40
CA LEU A 120 -31.09 16.56 -0.46
C LEU A 120 -30.11 16.64 0.72
N MET A 121 -29.51 17.81 0.93
CA MET A 121 -28.51 18.00 1.99
C MET A 121 -29.10 17.85 3.39
N GLY A 122 -30.39 18.16 3.60
CA GLY A 122 -31.11 17.85 4.84
C GLY A 122 -31.16 16.36 5.10
N ILE A 123 -31.66 15.58 4.13
CA ILE A 123 -31.79 14.11 4.23
C ILE A 123 -30.42 13.46 4.45
N LEU A 124 -29.40 13.87 3.71
CA LEU A 124 -28.05 13.28 3.81
C LEU A 124 -27.41 13.55 5.17
N ARG A 125 -27.61 14.74 5.74
CA ARG A 125 -27.11 15.10 7.08
C ARG A 125 -27.69 14.21 8.15
N GLU A 126 -29.01 14.03 8.13
CA GLU A 126 -29.71 13.18 9.08
C GLU A 126 -29.32 11.70 8.89
N ARG A 127 -29.41 11.19 7.66
CA ARG A 127 -29.12 9.78 7.35
C ARG A 127 -27.69 9.36 7.72
N TRP A 128 -26.71 10.24 7.54
CA TRP A 128 -25.31 9.93 7.81
C TRP A 128 -24.79 10.49 9.14
N ASN A 129 -25.63 11.20 9.88
CA ASN A 129 -25.27 11.89 11.12
C ASN A 129 -23.93 12.66 10.97
N ILE A 130 -23.88 13.50 9.93
CA ILE A 130 -22.70 14.26 9.54
C ILE A 130 -22.89 15.75 9.84
N ASP A 131 -21.91 16.32 10.54
CA ASP A 131 -21.92 17.74 10.91
C ASP A 131 -21.65 18.65 9.70
N ASN A 132 -22.16 19.88 9.74
CA ASN A 132 -21.94 20.86 8.67
C ASN A 132 -20.44 21.14 8.41
N GLY A 133 -19.58 21.05 9.43
CA GLY A 133 -18.13 21.22 9.28
C GLY A 133 -17.45 20.13 8.45
N ASN A 134 -18.13 19.01 8.21
CA ASN A 134 -17.63 17.89 7.39
C ASN A 134 -18.24 17.89 5.97
N ILE A 135 -18.99 18.94 5.61
CA ILE A 135 -19.59 19.14 4.29
C ILE A 135 -18.81 20.24 3.58
N PHE A 136 -18.29 19.91 2.41
CA PHE A 136 -17.44 20.79 1.60
C PHE A 136 -18.11 21.04 0.27
N VAL A 137 -18.46 22.30 0.00
CA VAL A 137 -18.93 22.73 -1.32
C VAL A 137 -17.72 23.02 -2.19
N ILE A 138 -17.54 22.23 -3.24
CA ILE A 138 -16.37 22.30 -4.13
C ILE A 138 -16.81 22.88 -5.48
N PRO A 139 -16.39 24.11 -5.84
CA PRO A 139 -16.65 24.65 -7.15
C PRO A 139 -15.78 23.93 -8.19
N GLY A 140 -16.39 23.03 -8.97
CA GLY A 140 -15.76 22.31 -10.08
C GLY A 140 -15.66 20.80 -9.86
N LEU A 141 -14.60 20.20 -10.41
CA LEU A 141 -14.45 18.76 -10.47
C LEU A 141 -14.20 18.15 -9.07
N LEU A 142 -15.09 17.26 -8.64
CA LEU A 142 -14.85 16.45 -7.44
C LEU A 142 -13.72 15.43 -7.69
N ASP A 143 -13.01 14.99 -6.64
CA ASP A 143 -11.97 13.96 -6.76
C ASP A 143 -10.88 14.22 -7.84
N LEU A 144 -10.00 15.19 -7.63
CA LEU A 144 -8.96 15.53 -8.61
C LEU A 144 -7.99 14.38 -8.95
N LYS A 145 -7.99 13.27 -8.21
CA LYS A 145 -7.24 12.05 -8.56
C LYS A 145 -7.55 11.55 -9.96
N GLY A 146 -8.77 11.78 -10.46
CA GLY A 146 -9.16 11.44 -11.82
C GLY A 146 -8.28 12.09 -12.89
N LEU A 147 -7.69 13.25 -12.63
CA LEU A 147 -6.81 13.95 -13.58
C LEU A 147 -5.56 13.13 -13.94
N ASN A 148 -5.18 12.14 -13.13
CA ASN A 148 -4.13 11.20 -13.49
C ASN A 148 -4.43 10.45 -14.80
N GLN A 149 -5.71 10.23 -15.13
CA GLN A 149 -6.09 9.68 -16.42
C GLN A 149 -5.67 10.60 -17.57
N ILE A 150 -5.93 11.90 -17.44
CA ILE A 150 -5.56 12.92 -18.43
C ILE A 150 -4.03 13.03 -18.53
N LEU A 151 -3.32 13.06 -17.40
CA LEU A 151 -1.85 13.12 -17.38
C LEU A 151 -1.18 11.95 -18.12
N ARG A 152 -1.85 10.79 -18.19
CA ARG A 152 -1.37 9.59 -18.91
C ARG A 152 -1.70 9.59 -20.40
N TYR A 153 -2.47 10.56 -20.89
CA TYR A 153 -2.84 10.68 -22.29
C TYR A 153 -1.59 10.81 -23.19
N PRO A 154 -1.52 10.14 -24.36
CA PRO A 154 -0.31 10.07 -25.16
C PRO A 154 0.34 11.42 -25.47
N SER A 155 -0.46 12.46 -25.72
CA SER A 155 0.04 13.81 -26.04
C SER A 155 0.74 14.53 -24.87
N PHE A 156 0.58 14.03 -23.64
CA PHE A 156 1.26 14.54 -22.44
C PHE A 156 2.43 13.65 -21.99
N ARG A 157 2.59 12.46 -22.58
CA ARG A 157 3.72 11.57 -22.26
C ARG A 157 5.04 12.29 -22.53
N GLY A 158 5.92 12.27 -21.53
CA GLY A 158 7.25 12.86 -21.62
C GLY A 158 7.31 14.40 -21.52
N LYS A 159 6.17 15.08 -21.36
CA LYS A 159 6.11 16.55 -21.15
C LYS A 159 6.19 16.99 -19.68
N GLY A 160 6.11 16.05 -18.74
CA GLY A 160 6.32 16.33 -17.32
C GLY A 160 7.79 16.48 -16.96
N SER A 161 8.06 16.99 -15.75
CA SER A 161 9.41 17.00 -15.18
C SER A 161 9.97 15.57 -15.16
N LYS A 162 11.06 15.33 -15.89
CA LYS A 162 11.77 14.05 -15.85
C LYS A 162 12.71 14.10 -14.66
N LEU A 163 12.53 13.16 -13.73
CA LEU A 163 13.57 12.89 -12.75
C LEU A 163 14.84 12.45 -13.51
N PRO A 164 16.02 12.92 -13.12
CA PRO A 164 17.27 12.41 -13.67
C PRO A 164 17.33 10.89 -13.58
N ALA A 165 18.01 10.26 -14.54
CA ALA A 165 18.29 8.84 -14.43
C ALA A 165 19.15 8.57 -13.17
N PRO A 166 18.96 7.44 -12.48
CA PRO A 166 19.84 7.06 -11.39
C PRO A 166 21.30 6.98 -11.86
N VAL A 167 22.22 7.41 -11.02
CA VAL A 167 23.66 7.30 -11.21
C VAL A 167 24.19 6.06 -10.48
N ALA A 168 25.31 5.53 -10.97
CA ALA A 168 26.01 4.45 -10.29
C ALA A 168 26.43 4.93 -8.88
N PRO A 169 26.23 4.11 -7.84
CA PRO A 169 26.67 4.46 -6.49
C PRO A 169 28.20 4.37 -6.42
N LEU A 170 28.83 5.30 -5.71
CA LEU A 170 30.30 5.35 -5.59
C LEU A 170 30.89 4.09 -4.94
N SER A 171 30.11 3.42 -4.08
CA SER A 171 30.49 2.18 -3.40
C SER A 171 30.31 0.92 -4.26
N LEU A 172 29.84 1.02 -5.50
CA LEU A 172 29.66 -0.11 -6.41
C LEU A 172 30.19 0.24 -7.81
N PRO A 173 31.43 -0.15 -8.14
CA PRO A 173 32.01 0.04 -9.46
C PRO A 173 31.23 -0.71 -10.54
N ASP A 174 31.34 -0.25 -11.78
CA ASP A 174 30.76 -0.93 -12.93
C ASP A 174 31.27 -2.38 -13.03
N GLY A 175 30.37 -3.32 -13.30
CA GLY A 175 30.67 -4.75 -13.38
C GLY A 175 30.79 -5.48 -12.04
N ALA A 176 30.96 -4.78 -10.92
CA ALA A 176 31.01 -5.40 -9.59
C ALA A 176 29.71 -6.16 -9.25
N GLU A 177 28.58 -5.68 -9.80
CA GLU A 177 27.30 -6.37 -9.69
C GLU A 177 27.36 -7.81 -10.22
N GLU A 178 28.17 -8.14 -11.23
CA GLU A 178 28.26 -9.50 -11.80
C GLU A 178 28.76 -10.53 -10.79
N ASN A 179 29.57 -10.10 -9.82
CA ASN A 179 30.08 -10.96 -8.75
C ASN A 179 29.74 -10.38 -7.37
N MET A 180 28.51 -9.88 -7.19
CA MET A 180 28.06 -9.19 -5.98
C MET A 180 28.39 -9.92 -4.67
N PHE A 181 28.22 -11.25 -4.61
CA PHE A 181 28.58 -12.01 -3.40
C PHE A 181 30.08 -11.90 -3.08
N GLU A 182 30.96 -12.03 -4.06
CA GLU A 182 32.39 -11.90 -3.84
C GLU A 182 32.78 -10.45 -3.50
N TYR A 183 32.18 -9.48 -4.18
CA TYR A 183 32.41 -8.06 -3.92
C TYR A 183 32.05 -7.67 -2.48
N LEU A 184 30.89 -8.12 -2.00
CA LEU A 184 30.39 -7.76 -0.67
C LEU A 184 31.25 -8.30 0.49
N LYS A 185 32.08 -9.32 0.26
CA LYS A 185 33.03 -9.82 1.28
C LYS A 185 34.11 -8.81 1.65
N HIS A 186 34.39 -7.89 0.73
CA HIS A 186 35.49 -6.94 0.87
C HIS A 186 34.99 -5.50 0.97
N HIS A 187 33.73 -5.24 0.60
CA HIS A 187 33.19 -3.90 0.47
C HIS A 187 31.72 -3.84 0.90
N ASP A 188 31.40 -2.85 1.72
CA ASP A 188 30.01 -2.45 1.95
C ASP A 188 29.51 -1.57 0.79
N VAL A 189 28.23 -1.70 0.45
CA VAL A 189 27.58 -0.90 -0.59
C VAL A 189 26.50 -0.02 0.04
N LEU A 190 26.63 1.30 -0.09
CA LEU A 190 25.63 2.27 0.32
C LEU A 190 24.91 2.82 -0.92
N LEU A 191 23.57 2.79 -0.91
CA LEU A 191 22.72 3.34 -1.96
C LEU A 191 21.87 4.48 -1.40
N HIS A 192 21.81 5.58 -2.14
CA HIS A 192 20.98 6.73 -1.83
C HIS A 192 19.88 6.88 -2.89
N HIS A 193 18.67 6.41 -2.59
CA HIS A 193 17.52 6.50 -3.47
C HIS A 193 16.96 7.93 -3.51
N PRO A 194 16.36 8.41 -4.62
CA PRO A 194 16.25 7.75 -5.92
C PRO A 194 17.52 7.93 -6.79
N TYR A 195 18.57 8.58 -6.27
CA TYR A 195 19.80 8.88 -7.00
C TYR A 195 20.54 7.61 -7.41
N ASN A 196 20.52 6.56 -6.60
CA ASN A 196 20.97 5.23 -6.94
C ASN A 196 19.78 4.30 -7.13
N SER A 197 19.92 3.37 -8.07
CA SER A 197 18.90 2.36 -8.34
C SER A 197 18.80 1.35 -7.18
N ILE A 198 17.59 0.83 -6.92
CA ILE A 198 17.38 -0.32 -6.02
C ILE A 198 17.82 -1.65 -6.66
N GLU A 199 18.11 -1.62 -7.96
CA GLU A 199 18.42 -2.80 -8.77
C GLU A 199 19.52 -3.71 -8.18
N PRO A 200 20.62 -3.22 -7.59
CA PRO A 200 21.63 -4.09 -6.97
C PRO A 200 21.06 -5.00 -5.87
N VAL A 201 20.09 -4.50 -5.09
CA VAL A 201 19.44 -5.25 -4.01
C VAL A 201 18.51 -6.32 -4.59
N VAL A 202 17.71 -5.95 -5.59
CA VAL A 202 16.76 -6.88 -6.24
C VAL A 202 17.50 -7.98 -6.99
N ARG A 203 18.56 -7.64 -7.74
CA ARG A 203 19.40 -8.62 -8.45
C ARG A 203 20.14 -9.54 -7.52
N LEU A 204 20.62 -9.05 -6.37
CA LEU A 204 21.23 -9.90 -5.35
C LEU A 204 20.24 -10.95 -4.84
N LEU A 205 18.98 -10.56 -4.57
CA LEU A 205 17.93 -11.49 -4.15
C LEU A 205 17.59 -12.52 -5.25
N GLU A 206 17.45 -12.09 -6.51
CA GLU A 206 17.19 -12.98 -7.65
C GLU A 206 18.30 -14.03 -7.81
N ARG A 207 19.56 -13.61 -7.67
CA ARG A 207 20.70 -14.54 -7.68
C ARG A 207 20.70 -15.46 -6.47
N ALA A 208 20.37 -14.94 -5.30
CA ALA A 208 20.25 -15.76 -4.10
C ALA A 208 19.17 -16.82 -4.24
N ALA A 209 18.10 -16.56 -5.00
CA ALA A 209 17.07 -17.55 -5.28
C ALA A 209 17.57 -18.71 -6.15
N GLU A 210 18.54 -18.47 -7.03
CA GLU A 210 19.09 -19.47 -7.96
C GLU A 210 20.34 -20.19 -7.42
N ASP A 211 21.16 -19.51 -6.61
CA ASP A 211 22.45 -20.04 -6.16
C ASP A 211 22.26 -21.31 -5.29
N PRO A 212 22.83 -22.48 -5.68
CA PRO A 212 22.72 -23.72 -4.90
C PRO A 212 23.45 -23.66 -3.55
N GLN A 213 24.35 -22.71 -3.34
CA GLN A 213 25.04 -22.50 -2.08
C GLN A 213 24.23 -21.68 -1.07
N VAL A 214 23.14 -21.03 -1.48
CA VAL A 214 22.28 -20.30 -0.55
C VAL A 214 21.41 -21.29 0.21
N LEU A 215 21.54 -21.24 1.54
CA LEU A 215 20.84 -22.12 2.48
C LEU A 215 19.47 -21.54 2.86
N GLY A 216 19.37 -20.22 2.98
CA GLY A 216 18.13 -19.57 3.40
C GLY A 216 18.10 -18.06 3.16
N ILE A 217 16.89 -17.53 3.17
CA ILE A 217 16.59 -16.12 2.94
C ILE A 217 15.57 -15.67 3.99
N LYS A 218 15.88 -14.62 4.75
CA LYS A 218 14.95 -13.98 5.68
C LYS A 218 14.68 -12.55 5.21
N GLN A 219 13.41 -12.15 5.11
CA GLN A 219 13.07 -10.81 4.63
C GLN A 219 11.84 -10.22 5.33
N THR A 220 11.88 -8.91 5.62
CA THR A 220 10.68 -8.16 6.04
C THR A 220 9.97 -7.56 4.83
N ILE A 221 8.65 -7.68 4.80
CA ILE A 221 7.78 -7.19 3.72
C ILE A 221 6.65 -6.35 4.32
N TYR A 222 6.74 -5.04 4.09
CA TYR A 222 5.71 -4.10 4.54
C TYR A 222 4.53 -4.01 3.56
N ARG A 223 4.82 -3.96 2.25
CA ARG A 223 3.85 -3.88 1.15
C ARG A 223 4.44 -4.49 -0.10
N LEU A 224 3.67 -5.29 -0.83
CA LEU A 224 4.07 -5.81 -2.14
C LEU A 224 3.56 -4.92 -3.26
N ALA A 225 4.39 -4.71 -4.30
CA ALA A 225 3.96 -4.13 -5.57
C ALA A 225 3.23 -5.16 -6.43
N GLU A 226 2.49 -4.70 -7.45
CA GLU A 226 1.88 -5.60 -8.44
C GLU A 226 2.99 -6.13 -9.33
N ASP A 227 3.04 -7.45 -9.46
CA ASP A 227 4.13 -8.16 -10.13
C ASP A 227 5.53 -7.80 -9.57
N SER A 228 5.67 -7.82 -8.24
CA SER A 228 6.96 -7.55 -7.58
C SER A 228 8.00 -8.63 -7.90
N ARG A 229 9.17 -8.21 -8.37
CA ARG A 229 10.32 -9.10 -8.61
C ARG A 229 10.83 -9.72 -7.32
N VAL A 230 10.70 -9.02 -6.21
CA VAL A 230 11.03 -9.52 -4.88
C VAL A 230 10.19 -10.74 -4.52
N THR A 231 8.86 -10.67 -4.69
CA THR A 231 7.99 -11.82 -4.46
C THR A 231 8.32 -12.99 -5.39
N ALA A 232 8.56 -12.71 -6.67
CA ALA A 232 8.93 -13.74 -7.65
C ALA A 232 10.23 -14.46 -7.26
N ALA A 233 11.24 -13.71 -6.81
CA ALA A 233 12.51 -14.27 -6.36
C ALA A 233 12.35 -15.13 -5.09
N LEU A 234 11.54 -14.69 -4.11
CA LEU A 234 11.27 -15.47 -2.90
C LEU A 234 10.53 -16.78 -3.19
N LEU A 235 9.53 -16.74 -4.08
CA LEU A 235 8.84 -17.95 -4.54
C LEU A 235 9.82 -18.93 -5.19
N LYS A 236 10.66 -18.44 -6.11
CA LYS A 236 11.67 -19.25 -6.79
C LYS A 236 12.69 -19.84 -5.81
N ALA A 237 13.08 -19.08 -4.79
CA ALA A 237 14.00 -19.55 -3.76
C ALA A 237 13.41 -20.73 -2.97
N ALA A 238 12.12 -20.63 -2.59
CA ALA A 238 11.42 -21.70 -1.89
C ALA A 238 11.22 -22.93 -2.77
N GLU A 239 10.84 -22.74 -4.05
CA GLU A 239 10.75 -23.83 -5.04
C GLU A 239 12.09 -24.54 -5.26
N ASN A 240 13.21 -23.81 -5.15
CA ASN A 240 14.57 -24.35 -5.18
C ASN A 240 15.04 -24.96 -3.85
N GLY A 241 14.14 -25.16 -2.88
CA GLY A 241 14.42 -25.85 -1.62
C GLY A 241 15.16 -25.02 -0.57
N LYS A 242 15.25 -23.70 -0.74
CA LYS A 242 15.90 -22.81 0.24
C LYS A 242 14.95 -22.55 1.41
N HIS A 243 15.49 -22.39 2.62
CA HIS A 243 14.68 -21.97 3.77
C HIS A 243 14.32 -20.49 3.65
N VAL A 244 13.10 -20.18 3.22
CA VAL A 244 12.62 -18.81 3.06
C VAL A 244 11.69 -18.44 4.22
N SER A 245 12.01 -17.37 4.94
CA SER A 245 11.18 -16.79 6.00
C SER A 245 10.82 -15.35 5.69
N VAL A 246 9.53 -15.04 5.72
CA VAL A 246 9.02 -13.72 5.34
C VAL A 246 8.12 -13.16 6.42
N LEU A 247 8.47 -11.97 6.91
CA LEU A 247 7.63 -11.25 7.87
C LEU A 247 6.76 -10.23 7.13
N PHE A 248 5.44 -10.44 7.15
CA PHE A 248 4.46 -9.53 6.58
C PHE A 248 3.89 -8.57 7.62
N GLU A 249 3.88 -7.29 7.29
CA GLU A 249 3.07 -6.31 8.03
C GLU A 249 1.63 -6.30 7.48
N VAL A 250 0.71 -6.97 8.18
CA VAL A 250 -0.71 -7.03 7.76
C VAL A 250 -1.51 -5.82 8.27
N LYS A 251 -1.00 -5.05 9.25
CA LYS A 251 -1.60 -3.80 9.73
C LYS A 251 -1.23 -2.59 8.85
N ALA A 252 -0.65 -2.83 7.67
CA ALA A 252 -0.42 -1.81 6.65
C ALA A 252 -1.77 -1.39 6.05
N ARG A 253 -2.28 -0.23 6.51
CA ARG A 253 -3.59 0.30 6.11
C ARG A 253 -3.70 0.35 4.59
N PHE A 254 -4.81 -0.16 4.06
CA PHE A 254 -5.23 -0.11 2.66
C PHE A 254 -4.65 -1.17 1.71
N ASP A 255 -3.69 -1.99 2.16
CA ASP A 255 -3.06 -3.03 1.34
C ASP A 255 -3.32 -4.45 1.89
N GLU A 256 -4.23 -4.61 2.86
CA GLU A 256 -4.38 -5.83 3.64
C GLU A 256 -4.86 -7.03 2.79
N GLU A 257 -5.89 -6.84 1.96
CA GLU A 257 -6.40 -7.91 1.06
C GLU A 257 -5.30 -8.46 0.14
N ARG A 258 -4.41 -7.58 -0.28
CA ARG A 258 -3.32 -7.89 -1.18
C ARG A 258 -2.19 -8.61 -0.45
N ASN A 259 -1.74 -8.07 0.67
CA ASN A 259 -0.69 -8.70 1.49
C ASN A 259 -1.11 -10.11 1.93
N ILE A 260 -2.38 -10.32 2.29
CA ILE A 260 -2.92 -11.65 2.62
C ILE A 260 -2.86 -12.60 1.42
N ARG A 261 -3.23 -12.15 0.23
CA ARG A 261 -3.22 -12.98 -0.98
C ARG A 261 -1.81 -13.42 -1.36
N GLU A 262 -0.85 -12.50 -1.35
CA GLU A 262 0.54 -12.82 -1.68
C GLU A 262 1.23 -13.63 -0.58
N GLY A 263 0.90 -13.38 0.70
CA GLY A 263 1.34 -14.21 1.82
C GLY A 263 0.91 -15.66 1.62
N ALA A 264 -0.37 -15.91 1.32
CA ALA A 264 -0.89 -17.25 1.05
C ALA A 264 -0.21 -17.92 -0.16
N ARG A 265 0.20 -17.13 -1.17
CA ARG A 265 0.95 -17.63 -2.32
C ARG A 265 2.36 -18.08 -1.94
N LEU A 266 3.05 -17.32 -1.08
CA LEU A 266 4.37 -17.67 -0.55
C LEU A 266 4.31 -18.90 0.37
N GLU A 267 3.31 -18.98 1.25
CA GLU A 267 3.07 -20.17 2.09
C GLU A 267 2.89 -21.43 1.23
N LYS A 268 2.08 -21.34 0.18
CA LYS A 268 1.86 -22.46 -0.75
C LYS A 268 3.14 -22.92 -1.45
N ALA A 269 4.10 -22.02 -1.66
CA ALA A 269 5.41 -22.34 -2.22
C ALA A 269 6.41 -22.90 -1.18
N GLY A 270 6.03 -22.99 0.10
CA GLY A 270 6.87 -23.50 1.18
C GLY A 270 7.63 -22.44 1.96
N CYS A 271 7.33 -21.16 1.78
CA CYS A 271 7.88 -20.10 2.63
C CYS A 271 7.25 -20.16 4.03
N PHE A 272 8.06 -19.92 5.07
CA PHE A 272 7.57 -19.65 6.40
C PHE A 272 7.12 -18.19 6.50
N VAL A 273 5.81 -17.96 6.47
CA VAL A 273 5.21 -16.62 6.48
C VAL A 273 4.73 -16.27 7.88
N ILE A 274 5.13 -15.09 8.35
CA ILE A 274 4.79 -14.57 9.68
C ILE A 274 3.95 -13.32 9.49
N TYR A 275 2.76 -13.30 10.07
CA TYR A 275 1.80 -12.20 9.92
C TYR A 275 1.85 -11.27 11.14
N GLY A 276 2.78 -10.31 11.11
CA GLY A 276 2.98 -9.34 12.19
C GLY A 276 3.66 -9.93 13.44
N VAL A 277 3.87 -9.09 14.45
CA VAL A 277 4.52 -9.47 15.73
C VAL A 277 3.69 -8.92 16.89
N GLY A 278 2.82 -9.75 17.44
CA GLY A 278 1.93 -9.36 18.56
C GLY A 278 1.16 -8.07 18.28
N LYS A 279 1.19 -7.15 19.26
CA LYS A 279 0.55 -5.83 19.14
C LYS A 279 1.36 -4.81 18.32
N TYR A 280 2.59 -5.13 17.93
CA TYR A 280 3.47 -4.16 17.27
C TYR A 280 3.30 -4.14 15.75
N LYS A 281 3.74 -3.03 15.15
CA LYS A 281 3.95 -2.92 13.71
C LYS A 281 5.44 -3.06 13.41
N THR A 282 5.79 -3.90 12.45
CA THR A 282 7.16 -4.03 11.98
C THR A 282 7.42 -3.10 10.81
N HIS A 283 8.27 -2.10 11.05
CA HIS A 283 8.63 -1.08 10.07
C HIS A 283 10.08 -1.21 9.57
N THR A 284 10.83 -2.21 10.02
CA THR A 284 12.19 -2.46 9.56
C THR A 284 12.18 -3.01 8.13
N LYS A 285 13.18 -2.66 7.32
CA LYS A 285 13.38 -3.22 5.98
C LYS A 285 14.73 -3.89 5.94
N MET A 286 14.69 -5.19 6.16
CA MET A 286 15.85 -6.03 6.28
C MET A 286 15.71 -7.23 5.37
N LEU A 287 16.81 -7.61 4.75
CA LEU A 287 16.95 -8.84 3.96
C LEU A 287 18.25 -9.48 4.41
N MET A 288 18.21 -10.78 4.64
CA MET A 288 19.35 -11.58 5.03
C MET A 288 19.41 -12.80 4.14
N ILE A 289 20.53 -12.99 3.45
CA ILE A 289 20.82 -14.17 2.63
C ILE A 289 21.93 -14.95 3.34
N ILE A 290 21.66 -16.23 3.61
CA ILE A 290 22.57 -17.13 4.30
C ILE A 290 23.17 -18.07 3.25
N ARG A 291 24.47 -17.97 3.02
CA ARG A 291 25.17 -18.70 1.95
C ARG A 291 26.31 -19.53 2.51
N LYS A 292 26.40 -20.80 2.10
CA LYS A 292 27.52 -21.69 2.40
C LYS A 292 28.69 -21.38 1.47
N GLU A 293 29.87 -21.17 2.02
CA GLU A 293 31.08 -20.88 1.26
C GLU A 293 32.23 -21.74 1.77
N GLY A 294 32.45 -22.88 1.10
CA GLY A 294 33.34 -23.92 1.59
C GLY A 294 32.83 -24.48 2.92
N GLU A 295 33.62 -24.27 3.98
CA GLU A 295 33.29 -24.69 5.35
C GLU A 295 32.61 -23.59 6.18
N LYS A 296 32.51 -22.36 5.67
CA LYS A 296 31.93 -21.22 6.37
C LYS A 296 30.51 -20.93 5.91
N VAL A 297 29.75 -20.25 6.76
CA VAL A 297 28.44 -19.68 6.42
C VAL A 297 28.56 -18.17 6.48
N THR A 298 28.35 -17.52 5.34
CA THR A 298 28.42 -16.07 5.20
C THR A 298 27.01 -15.49 5.19
N ARG A 299 26.80 -14.39 5.90
CA ARG A 299 25.52 -13.67 6.00
C ARG A 299 25.63 -12.39 5.20
N TYR A 300 24.84 -12.29 4.14
CA TYR A 300 24.71 -11.07 3.34
C TYR A 300 23.48 -10.32 3.81
N VAL A 301 23.68 -9.11 4.33
CA VAL A 301 22.63 -8.33 4.97
C VAL A 301 22.36 -7.08 4.16
N HIS A 302 21.07 -6.79 3.97
CA HIS A 302 20.56 -5.51 3.50
C HIS A 302 19.78 -4.85 4.63
N ILE A 303 20.04 -3.56 4.89
CA ILE A 303 19.26 -2.72 5.82
C ILE A 303 18.87 -1.45 5.06
N GLY A 304 17.59 -1.09 5.06
CA GLY A 304 17.10 0.12 4.40
C GLY A 304 16.09 0.93 5.22
N SER A 305 16.03 2.24 4.96
CA SER A 305 14.96 3.12 5.47
C SER A 305 13.64 2.94 4.71
N GLY A 306 13.75 2.61 3.42
CA GLY A 306 12.65 2.51 2.46
C GLY A 306 12.17 1.07 2.22
N ASN A 307 10.98 0.95 1.60
CA ASN A 307 10.39 -0.33 1.23
C ASN A 307 11.00 -0.91 -0.06
N TYR A 308 10.89 -2.23 -0.22
CA TYR A 308 11.27 -2.97 -1.43
C TYR A 308 10.25 -2.80 -2.59
N ASN A 309 9.95 -1.56 -2.97
CA ASN A 309 9.05 -1.25 -4.09
C ASN A 309 9.78 -0.40 -5.14
N GLU A 310 9.96 -1.01 -6.32
CA GLU A 310 10.77 -0.51 -7.43
C GLU A 310 10.19 0.75 -8.08
N GLN A 311 8.88 0.97 -7.96
CA GLN A 311 8.22 2.17 -8.46
C GLN A 311 8.41 3.33 -7.49
N THR A 312 8.21 3.08 -6.20
CA THR A 312 8.32 4.11 -5.17
C THR A 312 9.77 4.49 -4.88
N SER A 313 10.73 3.58 -5.04
CA SER A 313 12.17 3.89 -4.86
C SER A 313 12.68 4.97 -5.83
N ARG A 314 11.95 5.25 -6.91
CA ARG A 314 12.22 6.35 -7.84
C ARG A 314 11.63 7.70 -7.39
N LEU A 315 10.76 7.68 -6.39
CA LEU A 315 10.01 8.84 -5.92
C LEU A 315 10.41 9.28 -4.50
N TYR A 316 10.79 8.33 -3.64
CA TYR A 316 11.19 8.61 -2.25
C TYR A 316 12.70 8.65 -2.10
N THR A 317 13.14 9.45 -1.12
CA THR A 317 14.54 9.51 -0.71
C THR A 317 14.77 8.59 0.45
N ASP A 318 15.61 7.58 0.25
CA ASP A 318 15.88 6.51 1.20
C ASP A 318 17.36 6.12 1.14
N LEU A 319 17.86 5.58 2.25
CA LEU A 319 19.19 4.98 2.32
C LEU A 319 19.05 3.46 2.44
N SER A 320 19.93 2.73 1.75
CA SER A 320 20.11 1.30 1.95
C SER A 320 21.58 0.91 1.97
N MET A 321 21.90 -0.11 2.76
CA MET A 321 23.24 -0.64 2.91
C MET A 321 23.24 -2.15 2.68
N LEU A 322 24.17 -2.65 1.89
CA LEU A 322 24.52 -4.07 1.77
C LEU A 322 25.87 -4.30 2.43
N THR A 323 25.97 -5.34 3.26
CA THR A 323 27.18 -5.66 4.02
C THR A 323 27.29 -7.16 4.31
N THR A 324 28.51 -7.64 4.52
CA THR A 324 28.80 -8.95 5.15
C THR A 324 29.48 -8.81 6.51
N ASN A 325 29.40 -7.64 7.14
CA ASN A 325 29.93 -7.43 8.48
C ASN A 325 29.25 -8.39 9.47
N ASP A 326 30.05 -9.15 10.21
CA ASP A 326 29.56 -10.21 11.08
C ASP A 326 28.67 -9.69 12.22
N THR A 327 28.93 -8.48 12.74
CA THR A 327 28.11 -7.86 13.80
C THR A 327 26.73 -7.50 13.28
N TYR A 328 26.62 -6.83 12.12
CA TYR A 328 25.32 -6.60 11.47
C TYR A 328 24.62 -7.92 11.11
N GLY A 329 25.38 -8.91 10.66
CA GLY A 329 24.91 -10.27 10.38
C GLY A 329 24.30 -10.96 11.62
N HIS A 330 24.95 -10.83 12.77
CA HIS A 330 24.49 -11.34 14.04
C HIS A 330 23.22 -10.63 14.50
N ASP A 331 23.23 -9.30 14.59
CA ASP A 331 22.09 -8.53 15.08
C ASP A 331 20.82 -8.73 14.23
N VAL A 332 20.96 -8.77 12.89
CA VAL A 332 19.82 -9.04 12.00
C VAL A 332 19.33 -10.49 12.15
N SER A 333 20.23 -11.45 12.38
CA SER A 333 19.84 -12.83 12.68
C SER A 333 19.00 -12.90 13.95
N GLU A 334 19.46 -12.25 15.02
CA GLU A 334 18.76 -12.18 16.30
C GLU A 334 17.42 -11.47 16.20
N PHE A 335 17.35 -10.38 15.44
CA PHE A 335 16.10 -9.69 15.14
C PHE A 335 15.06 -10.64 14.53
N PHE A 336 15.45 -11.44 13.52
CA PHE A 336 14.55 -12.43 12.95
C PHE A 336 14.24 -13.57 13.92
N ASN A 337 15.19 -14.03 14.74
CA ASN A 337 14.95 -15.09 15.72
C ASN A 337 13.88 -14.68 16.75
N VAL A 338 13.96 -13.46 17.27
CA VAL A 338 13.01 -12.87 18.23
C VAL A 338 11.62 -12.69 17.62
N ILE A 339 11.54 -12.45 16.31
CA ILE A 339 10.27 -12.27 15.61
C ILE A 339 9.65 -13.61 15.21
N THR A 340 10.48 -14.59 14.84
CA THR A 340 10.04 -15.91 14.37
C THR A 340 9.78 -16.90 15.52
N GLY A 341 10.25 -16.61 16.74
CA GLY A 341 10.09 -17.47 17.91
C GLY A 341 9.97 -16.67 19.20
N HIS A 342 9.44 -17.29 20.25
CA HIS A 342 9.23 -16.72 21.60
C HIS A 342 10.55 -16.48 22.37
N SER A 343 11.64 -16.20 21.67
CA SER A 343 12.98 -16.00 22.23
C SER A 343 13.11 -14.59 22.80
N GLN A 344 13.84 -14.45 23.91
CA GLN A 344 14.23 -13.14 24.38
C GLN A 344 15.41 -12.63 23.54
N PRO A 345 15.41 -11.36 23.11
CA PRO A 345 16.55 -10.78 22.41
C PRO A 345 17.76 -10.76 23.34
N ASP A 346 18.89 -11.30 22.86
CA ASP A 346 20.21 -10.92 23.34
C ASP A 346 20.45 -9.42 23.02
N ASP A 347 21.43 -8.81 23.70
CA ASP A 347 21.77 -7.41 23.47
C ASP A 347 22.30 -7.23 22.02
N TYR A 348 21.65 -6.35 21.26
CA TYR A 348 22.12 -5.94 19.94
C TYR A 348 23.34 -5.02 20.08
N GLU A 349 24.37 -5.25 19.26
CA GLU A 349 25.59 -4.45 19.31
C GLU A 349 25.47 -3.14 18.51
N TYR A 350 24.90 -3.21 17.30
CA TYR A 350 24.70 -2.06 16.41
C TYR A 350 23.23 -1.73 16.15
N LEU A 351 22.32 -2.70 16.18
CA LEU A 351 20.90 -2.43 15.94
C LEU A 351 20.23 -1.78 17.15
N ILE A 352 19.64 -0.61 16.91
CA ILE A 352 18.79 0.08 17.89
C ILE A 352 17.32 -0.27 17.60
N THR A 353 16.70 -1.11 18.44
CA THR A 353 15.34 -1.62 18.19
C THR A 353 14.26 -0.97 19.07
N ALA A 354 13.10 -0.72 18.49
CA ALA A 354 11.90 -0.31 19.20
C ALA A 354 10.97 -1.52 19.42
N PRO A 355 10.20 -1.58 20.51
CA PRO A 355 10.06 -0.54 21.55
C PRO A 355 11.02 -0.68 22.75
N LYS A 356 11.86 -1.71 22.78
CA LYS A 356 12.65 -2.09 23.97
C LYS A 356 13.76 -1.09 24.29
N ASP A 357 14.74 -0.94 23.39
CA ASP A 357 16.02 -0.31 23.73
C ASP A 357 16.19 1.09 23.13
N MET A 358 15.46 1.40 22.05
CA MET A 358 15.64 2.63 21.27
C MET A 358 15.61 3.92 22.09
N ARG A 359 14.66 4.06 23.02
CA ARG A 359 14.57 5.27 23.85
C ARG A 359 15.81 5.44 24.73
N GLN A 360 16.25 4.37 25.38
CA GLN A 360 17.38 4.43 26.32
C GLN A 360 18.68 4.70 25.58
N GLN A 361 18.91 4.01 24.46
CA GLN A 361 20.12 4.18 23.65
C GLN A 361 20.19 5.58 23.00
N LEU A 362 19.07 6.12 22.48
CA LEU A 362 19.06 7.48 21.95
C LEU A 362 19.32 8.53 23.04
N ILE A 363 18.79 8.35 24.26
CA ILE A 363 19.09 9.25 25.39
C ILE A 363 20.59 9.20 25.75
N HIS A 364 21.20 8.02 25.69
CA HIS A 364 22.63 7.86 25.95
C HIS A 364 23.46 8.63 24.90
N LEU A 365 23.18 8.44 23.61
CA LEU A 365 23.86 9.13 22.50
C LEU A 365 23.71 10.66 22.50
N VAL A 366 22.64 11.19 23.11
CA VAL A 366 22.43 12.65 23.24
C VAL A 366 23.20 13.24 24.43
N ARG A 367 23.50 12.42 25.44
CA ARG A 367 24.17 12.85 26.67
C ARG A 367 25.68 12.75 26.60
N GLU A 368 26.20 11.83 25.78
CA GLU A 368 27.58 11.86 25.32
C GLU A 368 27.81 13.04 24.37
#